data_AF-A0A3D1WQE0-F1
#
_entry.id   AF-A0A3D1WQE0-F1
#
_cell.length_a   1.000
_cell.length_b   1.000
_cell.length_c   1.000
_cell.angle_alpha   90.00
_cell.angle_beta   90.00
_cell.angle_gamma   90.00
#
_symmetry.space_group_name_H-M   'P 1'
#
loop_
_entity.id
_entity.type
_entity.pdbx_description
1 polymer ?
#
loop_
_entity_poly.entity_id
_entity_poly.type
_entity_poly.pdbx_seq_one_letter_code
_entity_poly.pdbx_strand_id
1 'polypeptide(L)'
;MAESYPDELEADFQQYYGLDAWAMTGGTETTYDVLRAASLCVQLPEGSRIRRKYNPDEDWGLSEQLLRLVEYDVRSVLWAVASKKGAKPPKPLELPSDREKRKNRPRTVERERAEVDAVLANVLPDAKMDGGA
;
A
#
# COMPACT_ATOMS: atom_id res chain seq x y z
N MET A 1 16.58 -0.83 -0.72
CA MET A 1 16.83 -2.17 -0.14
C MET A 1 15.47 -2.75 0.18
N ALA A 2 15.18 -3.99 -0.24
CA ALA A 2 13.92 -4.63 0.14
C ALA A 2 13.89 -4.72 1.68
N GLU A 3 12.89 -4.11 2.29
CA GLU A 3 12.66 -4.23 3.73
C GLU A 3 12.40 -5.71 4.01
N SER A 4 13.23 -6.29 4.88
CA SER A 4 13.16 -7.71 5.23
C SER A 4 12.30 -7.86 6.49
N TYR A 5 11.31 -8.74 6.43
CA TYR A 5 10.35 -9.01 7.51
C TYR A 5 10.54 -10.46 8.01
N PRO A 6 11.66 -10.77 8.69
CA PRO A 6 12.00 -12.13 9.09
C PRO A 6 11.04 -12.70 10.13
N ASP A 7 10.59 -11.89 11.08
CA ASP A 7 9.70 -12.32 12.17
C ASP A 7 8.30 -12.68 11.65
N GLU A 8 7.78 -11.89 10.71
CA GLU A 8 6.49 -12.17 10.08
C GLU A 8 6.55 -13.43 9.20
N LEU A 9 7.66 -13.63 8.50
CA LEU A 9 7.91 -14.84 7.72
C LEU A 9 7.90 -16.08 8.61
N GLU A 10 8.63 -16.03 9.72
CA GLU A 10 8.71 -17.13 10.68
C GLU A 10 7.34 -17.43 11.29
N ALA A 11 6.61 -16.40 11.74
CA ALA A 11 5.28 -16.57 12.30
C ALA A 11 4.30 -17.20 11.29
N ASP A 12 4.37 -16.80 10.01
CA ASP A 12 3.53 -17.38 8.96
C ASP A 12 3.93 -18.83 8.66
N PHE A 13 5.22 -19.16 8.65
CA PHE A 13 5.71 -20.53 8.45
C PHE A 13 5.29 -21.46 9.59
N GLN A 14 5.39 -20.99 10.83
CA GLN A 14 4.94 -21.74 12.00
C GLN A 14 3.42 -21.91 11.99
N GLN A 15 2.66 -20.86 11.67
CA GLN A 15 1.20 -20.92 11.69
C GLN A 15 0.62 -21.79 10.58
N TYR A 16 1.07 -21.63 9.33
CA TYR A 16 0.44 -22.28 8.17
C TYR A 16 1.05 -23.63 7.82
N TYR A 17 2.35 -23.82 8.09
CA TYR A 17 3.05 -25.05 7.75
C TYR A 17 3.53 -25.84 8.97
N GLY A 18 3.47 -25.27 10.19
CA GLY A 18 4.03 -25.92 11.37
C GLY A 18 5.55 -26.06 11.32
N LEU A 19 6.21 -25.23 10.50
CA LEU A 19 7.65 -25.29 10.27
C LEU A 19 8.33 -24.14 11.00
N ASP A 20 9.44 -24.44 11.66
CA ASP A 20 10.39 -23.43 12.08
C ASP A 20 11.32 -23.13 10.90
N ALA A 21 11.24 -21.90 10.39
CA ALA A 21 12.03 -21.44 9.25
C ALA A 21 13.55 -21.51 9.51
N TRP A 22 13.98 -21.36 10.76
CA TRP A 22 15.38 -21.43 11.16
C TRP A 22 15.85 -22.87 11.36
N ALA A 23 14.97 -23.75 11.85
CA ALA A 23 15.28 -25.18 11.95
C ALA A 23 15.31 -25.88 10.58
N MET A 24 14.68 -25.30 9.55
CA MET A 24 14.67 -25.87 8.20
C MET A 24 16.06 -26.01 7.57
N THR A 25 17.02 -25.16 7.96
CA THR A 25 18.40 -25.23 7.44
C THR A 25 19.25 -26.25 8.19
N GLY A 26 18.76 -26.86 9.27
CA GLY A 26 19.52 -27.86 10.03
C GLY A 26 20.90 -27.40 10.53
N GLY A 27 21.16 -26.09 10.58
CA GLY A 27 22.47 -25.50 10.89
C GLY A 27 23.45 -25.42 9.70
N THR A 28 23.06 -25.86 8.51
CA THR A 28 23.79 -25.70 7.25
C THR A 28 22.88 -25.05 6.23
N GLU A 29 23.07 -23.77 5.93
CA GLU A 29 22.33 -23.08 4.87
C GLU A 29 22.69 -23.68 3.50
N THR A 30 22.04 -24.79 3.14
CA THR A 30 22.19 -25.37 1.82
C THR A 30 21.30 -24.62 0.83
N THR A 31 21.72 -24.57 -0.44
CA THR A 31 20.93 -23.96 -1.51
C THR A 31 19.50 -24.54 -1.60
N TYR A 32 19.33 -25.81 -1.23
CA TYR A 32 18.02 -26.47 -1.24
C TYR A 32 17.06 -25.90 -0.19
N ASP A 33 17.55 -25.62 1.01
CA ASP A 33 16.71 -25.10 2.11
C ASP A 33 16.19 -23.69 1.79
N VAL A 34 17.03 -22.86 1.17
CA VAL A 34 16.66 -21.52 0.70
C VAL A 34 15.61 -21.59 -0.41
N LEU A 35 15.80 -22.47 -1.40
CA LEU A 35 14.83 -22.64 -2.49
C LEU A 35 13.49 -23.21 -2.00
N ARG A 36 13.54 -24.10 -1.01
CA ARG A 36 12.34 -24.65 -0.37
C ARG A 36 11.60 -23.57 0.41
N ALA A 37 12.30 -22.76 1.21
CA ALA A 37 11.70 -21.63 1.92
C ALA A 37 11.07 -20.65 0.92
N ALA A 38 11.77 -20.26 -0.14
CA ALA A 38 11.23 -19.41 -1.19
C ALA A 38 9.96 -19.99 -1.83
N SER A 39 9.94 -21.30 -2.10
CA SER A 39 8.77 -21.99 -2.66
C SER A 39 7.57 -21.95 -1.71
N LEU A 40 7.79 -22.13 -0.41
CA LEU A 40 6.74 -22.06 0.62
C LEU A 40 6.22 -20.64 0.83
N CYS A 41 7.09 -19.63 0.72
CA CYS A 41 6.69 -18.22 0.76
C CYS A 41 5.66 -17.90 -0.34
N VAL A 42 5.90 -18.39 -1.57
CA VAL A 42 5.00 -18.15 -2.71
C VAL A 42 3.65 -18.84 -2.52
N GLN A 43 3.60 -19.95 -1.80
CA GLN A 43 2.37 -20.71 -1.54
C GLN A 43 1.58 -20.20 -0.32
N LEU A 44 2.06 -19.16 0.38
CA LEU A 44 1.35 -18.64 1.55
C LEU A 44 -0.07 -18.15 1.18
N PRO A 45 -1.06 -18.45 2.03
CA PRO A 45 -2.43 -18.05 1.78
C PRO A 45 -2.60 -16.53 1.81
N GLU A 46 -3.68 -16.07 1.19
CA GLU A 46 -4.12 -14.67 1.23
C GLU A 46 -4.33 -14.23 2.68
N GLY A 47 -3.84 -13.03 3.02
CA GLY A 47 -3.91 -12.52 4.38
C GLY A 47 -2.85 -13.08 5.34
N SER A 48 -1.81 -13.77 4.85
CA SER A 48 -0.58 -14.00 5.63
C SER A 48 0.08 -12.67 6.01
N ARG A 49 0.76 -12.61 7.16
CA ARG A 49 1.35 -11.37 7.70
C ARG A 49 2.36 -10.79 6.73
N ILE A 50 3.24 -11.61 6.18
CA ILE A 50 4.25 -11.15 5.24
C ILE A 50 3.62 -10.58 3.97
N ARG A 51 2.54 -11.19 3.49
CA ARG A 51 1.84 -10.73 2.29
C ARG A 51 1.13 -9.41 2.54
N ARG A 52 0.55 -9.20 3.73
CA ARG A 52 0.02 -7.89 4.17
C ARG A 52 1.10 -6.81 4.32
N LYS A 53 2.32 -7.17 4.76
CA LYS A 53 3.44 -6.23 4.87
C LYS A 53 3.90 -5.73 3.50
N TYR A 54 4.02 -6.63 2.53
CA TYR A 54 4.38 -6.26 1.15
C TYR A 54 3.22 -5.62 0.39
N ASN A 55 1.98 -6.03 0.66
CA ASN A 55 0.77 -5.49 0.04
C ASN A 55 -0.29 -5.18 1.12
N PRO A 56 -0.31 -3.94 1.64
CA PRO A 56 -1.25 -3.53 2.70
C PRO A 56 -2.72 -3.71 2.31
N ASP A 57 -3.05 -3.68 1.01
CA ASP A 57 -4.43 -3.84 0.56
C ASP A 57 -4.96 -5.27 0.75
N GLU A 58 -4.08 -6.26 0.95
CA GLU A 58 -4.49 -7.63 1.34
C GLU A 58 -4.94 -7.75 2.79
N ASP A 59 -4.81 -6.68 3.58
CA ASP A 59 -5.41 -6.63 4.91
C ASP A 59 -6.95 -6.59 4.83
N TRP A 60 -7.48 -6.16 3.67
CA TRP A 60 -8.89 -6.32 3.31
C TRP A 60 -9.01 -7.47 2.32
N GLY A 61 -9.81 -8.47 2.66
CA GLY A 61 -10.15 -9.55 1.74
C GLY A 61 -10.97 -9.05 0.55
N LEU A 62 -11.14 -9.92 -0.44
CA LEU A 62 -11.92 -9.61 -1.65
C LEU A 62 -13.35 -9.13 -1.30
N SER A 63 -13.98 -9.74 -0.30
CA SER A 63 -15.32 -9.37 0.14
C SER A 63 -15.37 -7.96 0.70
N GLU A 64 -14.40 -7.55 1.53
CA GLU A 64 -14.30 -6.21 2.10
C GLU A 64 -14.02 -5.17 1.02
N GLN A 65 -13.14 -5.48 0.06
CA GLN A 65 -12.87 -4.61 -1.08
C GLN A 65 -14.10 -4.41 -1.97
N LEU A 66 -14.85 -5.47 -2.25
CA LEU A 66 -16.11 -5.38 -3.00
C LEU A 66 -17.17 -4.59 -2.22
N LEU A 67 -17.30 -4.84 -0.92
CA LEU A 67 -18.26 -4.13 -0.07
C LEU A 67 -17.97 -2.63 -0.02
N ARG A 68 -16.68 -2.25 0.01
CA ARG A 68 -16.25 -0.85 -0.09
C ARG A 68 -16.74 -0.17 -1.38
N LEU A 69 -16.65 -0.87 -2.50
CA LEU A 69 -17.12 -0.34 -3.79
C LEU A 69 -18.64 -0.17 -3.79
N VAL A 70 -19.38 -1.19 -3.33
CA VAL A 70 -20.84 -1.13 -3.21
C VAL A 70 -21.28 0.01 -2.30
N GLU A 71 -20.64 0.16 -1.14
CA GLU A 71 -20.92 1.23 -0.18
C GLU A 71 -20.72 2.61 -0.82
N TYR A 72 -19.61 2.80 -1.55
CA TYR A 72 -19.33 4.03 -2.27
C TYR A 72 -20.37 4.32 -3.36
N ASP A 73 -20.77 3.32 -4.13
CA ASP A 73 -21.76 3.45 -5.20
C ASP A 73 -23.13 3.86 -4.63
N VAL A 74 -23.57 3.20 -3.55
CA VAL A 74 -24.83 3.54 -2.86
C VAL A 74 -24.80 5.00 -2.39
N ARG A 75 -23.70 5.42 -1.75
CA ARG A 75 -23.55 6.80 -1.26
C ARG A 75 -23.52 7.81 -2.41
N SER A 76 -22.90 7.45 -3.52
CA SER A 76 -22.78 8.28 -4.73
C SER A 76 -24.12 8.46 -5.42
N VAL A 77 -24.91 7.39 -5.54
CA VAL A 77 -26.28 7.44 -6.08
C VAL A 77 -27.17 8.30 -5.20
N LEU A 78 -27.14 8.09 -3.88
CA LEU A 78 -27.92 8.90 -2.94
C LEU A 78 -27.53 10.38 -3.04
N TRP A 79 -26.24 10.67 -3.13
CA TRP A 79 -25.75 12.02 -3.34
C TRP A 79 -26.24 12.60 -4.67
N ALA A 80 -26.15 11.87 -5.78
CA ALA A 80 -26.59 12.34 -7.09
C ALA A 80 -28.08 12.71 -7.12
N VAL A 81 -28.91 11.98 -6.36
CA VAL A 81 -30.36 12.21 -6.28
C VAL A 81 -30.70 13.35 -5.31
N ALA A 82 -30.02 13.45 -4.16
CA ALA A 82 -30.40 14.36 -3.08
C ALA A 82 -29.58 15.66 -3.02
N SER A 83 -28.50 15.78 -3.79
CA SER A 83 -27.57 16.90 -3.68
C SER A 83 -28.11 18.19 -4.31
N LYS A 84 -27.83 19.31 -3.63
CA LYS A 84 -28.04 20.65 -4.18
C LYS A 84 -26.83 21.06 -5.02
N LYS A 85 -27.05 21.98 -5.97
CA LYS A 85 -25.98 22.56 -6.80
C LYS A 85 -24.83 23.06 -5.91
N GLY A 86 -23.63 22.54 -6.15
CA GLY A 86 -22.41 22.91 -5.41
C GLY A 86 -22.08 22.02 -4.20
N ALA A 87 -22.88 21.00 -3.88
CA ALA A 87 -22.47 20.00 -2.90
C ALA A 87 -21.23 19.23 -3.40
N LYS A 88 -20.36 18.80 -2.50
CA LYS A 88 -19.19 17.98 -2.85
C LYS A 88 -19.60 16.50 -2.93
N PRO A 89 -19.15 15.75 -3.96
CA PRO A 89 -19.42 14.33 -4.04
C PRO A 89 -18.77 13.58 -2.87
N PRO A 90 -19.35 12.44 -2.44
CA PRO A 90 -18.73 11.59 -1.44
C PRO A 90 -17.38 11.09 -1.92
N LYS A 91 -16.47 10.81 -0.98
CA LYS A 91 -15.19 10.14 -1.27
C LYS A 91 -15.29 8.67 -0.90
N PRO A 92 -14.63 7.76 -1.64
CA PRO A 92 -14.51 6.37 -1.24
C PRO A 92 -13.87 6.26 0.15
N LEU A 93 -14.22 5.21 0.90
CA LEU A 93 -13.50 4.87 2.12
C LEU A 93 -12.02 4.60 1.79
N GLU A 94 -11.13 5.00 2.69
CA GLU A 94 -9.69 4.86 2.48
C GLU A 94 -9.27 3.39 2.63
N LEU A 95 -8.56 2.87 1.63
CA LEU A 95 -7.96 1.55 1.71
C LEU A 95 -6.82 1.53 2.74
N PRO A 96 -6.45 0.35 3.27
CA PRO A 96 -5.26 0.22 4.09
C PRO A 96 -4.00 0.79 3.42
N SER A 97 -3.77 0.57 2.12
CA SER A 97 -2.63 1.18 1.43
C SER A 97 -2.72 2.70 1.32
N ASP A 98 -3.93 3.27 1.24
CA ASP A 98 -4.11 4.73 1.23
C ASP A 98 -3.70 5.34 2.57
N ARG A 99 -3.95 4.64 3.68
CA ARG A 99 -3.54 5.05 5.03
C ARG A 99 -2.03 5.00 5.18
N GLU A 100 -1.40 3.92 4.72
CA GLU A 100 0.06 3.79 4.74
C GLU A 100 0.74 4.83 3.85
N LYS A 101 0.23 5.08 2.64
CA LYS A 101 0.71 6.16 1.75
C LYS A 101 0.60 7.53 2.40
N ARG A 102 -0.46 7.79 3.17
CA ARG A 102 -0.62 9.06 3.90
C ARG A 102 0.33 9.19 5.08
N LYS A 103 0.53 8.12 5.83
CA LYS A 103 1.48 8.08 6.96
C LYS A 103 2.92 8.25 6.48
N ASN A 104 3.28 7.57 5.40
CA ASN A 104 4.59 7.65 4.77
C ASN A 104 4.73 8.83 3.81
N ARG A 105 3.70 9.68 3.67
CA ARG A 105 3.81 10.90 2.86
C ARG A 105 4.83 11.79 3.54
N PRO A 106 6.02 11.94 2.96
CA PRO A 106 7.08 12.62 3.66
C PRO A 106 6.79 14.14 3.65
N ARG A 107 7.22 14.85 4.69
CA ARG A 107 7.18 16.33 4.74
C ARG A 107 8.00 17.00 3.62
N THR A 108 8.64 16.22 2.73
CA THR A 108 9.44 16.67 1.59
C THR A 108 8.66 17.33 0.47
N VAL A 109 7.32 17.31 0.45
CA VAL A 109 6.54 18.00 -0.61
C VAL A 109 6.91 19.49 -0.70
N GLU A 110 7.27 20.14 0.41
CA GLU A 110 7.76 21.53 0.39
C GLU A 110 9.17 21.67 -0.21
N ARG A 111 10.04 20.68 0.02
CA ARG A 111 11.43 20.67 -0.46
C ARG A 111 11.50 20.32 -1.95
N GLU A 112 10.69 19.36 -2.39
CA GLU A 112 10.53 18.97 -3.80
C GLU A 112 9.86 20.07 -4.62
N ARG A 113 8.93 20.83 -4.03
CA ARG A 113 8.32 21.99 -4.72
C ARG A 113 9.35 23.06 -5.03
N ALA A 114 10.26 23.36 -4.11
CA ALA A 114 11.33 24.33 -4.33
C ALA A 114 12.31 23.89 -5.43
N GLU A 115 12.63 22.60 -5.50
CA GLU A 115 13.47 22.03 -6.56
C GLU A 115 12.76 22.04 -7.92
N VAL A 116 11.47 21.70 -7.95
CA VAL A 116 10.64 21.77 -9.16
C VAL A 116 10.49 23.22 -9.65
N ASP A 117 10.27 24.18 -8.77
CA ASP A 117 10.18 25.60 -9.11
C ASP A 117 11.50 26.14 -9.68
N ALA A 118 12.65 25.69 -9.15
CA ALA A 118 13.97 26.06 -9.66
C ALA A 118 14.26 25.47 -11.06
N VAL A 119 13.82 24.23 -11.32
CA VAL A 119 13.92 23.62 -12.66
C VAL A 119 12.99 24.32 -13.64
N LEU A 120 11.75 24.64 -13.24
CA LEU A 120 10.80 25.36 -14.09
C LEU A 120 11.28 26.77 -14.42
N ALA A 121 11.89 27.48 -13.47
CA ALA A 121 12.47 28.81 -13.71
C ALA A 121 13.65 28.78 -14.71
N ASN A 122 14.42 27.68 -14.75
CA ASN A 122 15.52 27.51 -15.71
C ASN A 122 15.03 27.12 -17.12
N VAL A 123 13.90 26.40 -17.23
CA VAL A 123 13.38 25.90 -18.51
C VAL A 123 12.37 26.87 -19.15
N LEU A 124 11.66 27.67 -18.34
CA LEU A 124 10.63 28.63 -18.77
C LEU A 124 10.81 29.98 -18.05
N PRO A 125 11.77 30.83 -18.47
CA PRO A 125 12.05 32.11 -17.79
C PRO A 125 10.92 33.14 -17.89
N ASP A 126 9.98 32.99 -18.84
CA ASP A 126 8.90 33.97 -19.11
C ASP A 126 7.48 33.49 -18.76
N ALA A 127 7.32 32.38 -18.03
CA ALA A 127 6.01 32.00 -17.51
C ALA A 127 5.66 32.91 -16.32
N LYS A 128 5.11 34.09 -16.61
CA LYS A 128 4.52 34.98 -15.59
C LYS A 128 3.55 34.18 -14.72
N MET A 129 3.92 34.04 -13.46
CA MET A 129 3.03 33.68 -12.37
C MET A 129 2.08 34.86 -12.14
N ASP A 130 1.06 34.99 -12.98
CA ASP A 130 -0.06 35.88 -12.71
C ASP A 130 -0.84 35.29 -11.52
N GLY A 131 -0.49 35.78 -10.34
CA GLY A 131 -1.32 35.69 -9.15
C GLY A 131 -2.64 36.43 -9.42
N GLY A 132 -3.66 35.66 -9.79
CA GLY A 132 -5.05 36.12 -9.81
C GLY A 132 -5.59 36.22 -8.38
N ALA A 133 -6.14 37.40 -8.10
CA ALA A 133 -6.80 37.84 -6.87
C ALA A 133 -7.96 36.94 -6.39
#